data_AF-A0A9X6KE04-F1
#
_entry.id   AF-A0A9X6KE04-F1
#
_cell.length_a   1.000
_cell.length_b   1.000
_cell.length_c   1.000
_cell.angle_alpha   90.00
_cell.angle_beta   90.00
_cell.angle_gamma   90.00
#
_symmetry.space_group_name_H-M   'P 1'
#
loop_
_entity.id
_entity.type
_entity.pdbx_description
1 polymer ?
#
loop_
_entity_poly.entity_id
_entity_poly.type
_entity_poly.pdbx_seq_one_letter_code
_entity_poly.pdbx_strand_id
1 'polypeptide(L)'
;MEKITVNFHYQDVGESKELQYEAYLLSDSVYYEFDGENLTFREIPLCERGKKELIIYDSDSYRAVEIRCKAEIENIHEMSAGKFIEAVLKGQN
;
A
#
# COMPACT_ATOMS: atom_id res chain seq x y z
N MET A 1 0.11 -6.83 11.09
CA MET A 1 0.29 -7.13 9.65
C MET A 1 1.78 -7.14 9.33
N GLU A 2 2.24 -7.81 8.26
CA GLU A 2 3.68 -7.85 7.92
C GLU A 2 4.09 -6.53 7.25
N LYS A 3 5.21 -5.94 7.69
CA LYS A 3 5.79 -4.74 7.08
C LYS A 3 6.73 -5.13 5.95
N ILE A 4 6.66 -4.40 4.85
CA ILE A 4 7.50 -4.57 3.67
C ILE A 4 8.15 -3.23 3.29
N THR A 5 9.23 -3.29 2.52
CA THR A 5 9.88 -2.13 1.92
C THR A 5 9.53 -2.07 0.45
N VAL A 6 9.15 -0.90 -0.05
CA VAL A 6 8.85 -0.68 -1.46
C VAL A 6 9.82 0.35 -2.02
N ASN A 7 10.53 -0.03 -3.08
CA ASN A 7 11.32 0.87 -3.91
C ASN A 7 10.54 1.10 -5.21
N PHE A 8 9.96 2.30 -5.35
CA PHE A 8 9.13 2.67 -6.49
C PHE A 8 9.90 3.58 -7.45
N HIS A 9 10.11 3.08 -8.66
CA HIS A 9 10.76 3.80 -9.74
C HIS A 9 9.70 4.39 -10.68
N TYR A 10 9.77 5.69 -10.94
CA TYR A 10 8.81 6.38 -11.79
C TYR A 10 9.45 7.44 -12.66
N GLN A 11 8.83 7.74 -13.80
CA GLN A 11 9.27 8.81 -14.70
C GLN A 11 8.58 10.12 -14.34
N ASP A 12 9.34 11.20 -14.16
CA ASP A 12 8.81 12.54 -13.92
C ASP A 12 9.55 13.58 -14.77
N VAL A 13 8.82 14.32 -15.62
CA VAL A 13 9.34 15.33 -16.56
C VAL A 13 10.64 14.90 -17.28
N GLY A 14 10.70 13.65 -17.75
CA GLY A 14 11.87 13.12 -18.48
C GLY A 14 13.05 12.66 -17.61
N GLU A 15 12.92 12.72 -16.29
CA GLU A 15 13.88 12.17 -15.33
C GLU A 15 13.34 10.89 -14.69
N SER A 16 14.22 9.90 -14.50
CA SER A 16 13.89 8.71 -13.71
C SER A 16 14.09 9.03 -12.23
N LYS A 17 13.06 8.81 -11.42
CA LYS A 17 13.07 9.02 -9.98
C LYS A 17 12.86 7.70 -9.24
N GLU A 18 13.25 7.71 -7.97
CA GLU A 18 13.09 6.58 -7.05
C GLU A 18 12.53 7.10 -5.73
N LEU A 19 11.54 6.38 -5.21
CA LEU A 19 10.93 6.62 -3.90
C LEU A 19 10.97 5.33 -3.09
N GLN A 20 11.65 5.35 -1.96
CA GLN A 20 11.65 4.24 -1.01
C GLN A 20 10.70 4.56 0.15
N TYR A 21 9.81 3.63 0.48
CA TYR A 21 8.87 3.77 1.60
C TYR A 21 8.51 2.41 2.22
N GLU A 22 8.02 2.45 3.46
CA GLU A 22 7.50 1.28 4.16
C GLU A 22 6.00 1.14 3.91
N ALA A 23 5.56 -0.09 3.70
CA ALA A 23 4.15 -0.42 3.52
C ALA A 23 3.78 -1.71 4.28
N TYR A 24 2.50 -2.07 4.26
CA TYR A 24 2.01 -3.25 4.98
C TYR A 24 1.37 -4.24 4.02
N LEU A 25 1.77 -5.50 4.15
CA LEU A 25 1.24 -6.60 3.37
C LEU A 25 -0.16 -6.98 3.89
N LEU A 26 -1.15 -6.94 3.00
CA LEU A 26 -2.50 -7.40 3.28
C LEU A 26 -2.67 -8.87 2.87
N SER A 27 -2.14 -9.24 1.72
CA SER A 27 -2.08 -10.60 1.17
C SER A 27 -0.82 -10.78 0.33
N ASP A 28 -0.60 -11.99 -0.19
CA ASP A 28 0.49 -12.31 -1.12
C ASP A 28 0.49 -11.47 -2.41
N SER A 29 -0.64 -10.86 -2.76
CA SER A 29 -0.84 -10.09 -3.98
C SER A 29 -1.19 -8.62 -3.75
N VAL A 30 -1.38 -8.17 -2.50
CA VAL A 30 -1.83 -6.80 -2.19
C VAL A 30 -1.07 -6.26 -0.98
N TYR A 31 -0.55 -5.05 -1.12
CA TYR A 31 -0.09 -4.23 -0.01
C TYR A 31 -0.90 -2.95 0.09
N TYR A 32 -0.79 -2.26 1.22
CA TYR A 32 -1.40 -0.95 1.40
C TYR A 32 -0.47 0.05 2.08
N GLU A 33 -0.72 1.32 1.83
CA GLU A 33 -0.13 2.48 2.48
C GLU A 33 -1.23 3.34 3.11
N PHE A 34 -0.94 3.93 4.28
CA PHE A 34 -1.84 4.83 4.98
C PHE A 34 -1.09 6.11 5.34
N ASP A 35 -1.52 7.25 4.81
CA ASP A 35 -0.88 8.56 5.01
C ASP A 35 -1.52 9.37 6.16
N GLY A 36 -2.52 8.80 6.84
CA GLY A 36 -3.31 9.47 7.89
C GLY A 36 -4.70 9.90 7.41
N GLU A 37 -4.88 10.16 6.12
CA GLU A 37 -6.15 10.57 5.51
C GLU A 37 -6.64 9.58 4.46
N ASN A 38 -5.73 8.99 3.70
CA ASN A 38 -5.97 8.11 2.59
C ASN A 38 -5.32 6.76 2.83
N LEU A 39 -6.06 5.74 2.40
CA LEU A 39 -5.63 4.37 2.41
C LEU A 39 -5.57 3.87 0.98
N THR A 40 -4.37 3.57 0.50
CA THR A 40 -4.16 3.15 -0.89
C THR A 40 -3.75 1.69 -0.93
N PHE A 41 -4.56 0.87 -1.57
CA PHE A 41 -4.28 -0.53 -1.85
C PHE A 41 -3.64 -0.66 -3.21
N ARG A 42 -2.55 -1.42 -3.30
CA ARG A 42 -1.81 -1.64 -4.54
C ARG A 42 -1.60 -3.12 -4.77
N GLU A 43 -1.84 -3.55 -6.01
CA GLU A 43 -1.50 -4.90 -6.44
C GLU A 43 0.01 -5.08 -6.54
N ILE A 44 0.52 -6.21 -6.06
CA ILE A 44 1.92 -6.57 -6.19
C ILE A 44 2.16 -7.19 -7.58
N PRO A 45 3.10 -6.64 -8.38
CA PRO A 45 3.51 -7.25 -9.63
C PRO A 45 3.89 -8.72 -9.44
N LEU A 46 3.54 -9.58 -10.40
CA LEU A 46 3.74 -11.03 -10.27
C LEU A 46 5.19 -11.42 -9.94
N CYS A 47 6.18 -10.71 -10.50
CA CYS A 47 7.60 -10.96 -10.26
C CYS A 47 8.08 -10.57 -8.84
N GLU A 48 7.30 -9.75 -8.13
CA GLU A 48 7.64 -9.25 -6.79
C GLU A 48 6.91 -9.99 -5.66
N ARG A 49 5.93 -10.84 -5.98
CA ARG A 49 5.14 -11.56 -4.96
C ARG A 49 6.01 -12.47 -4.10
N GLY A 50 5.77 -12.44 -2.79
CA GLY A 50 6.51 -13.22 -1.79
C GLY A 50 7.84 -12.60 -1.34
N LYS A 51 8.26 -11.46 -1.91
CA LYS A 51 9.43 -10.73 -1.44
C LYS A 51 9.06 -9.78 -0.29
N LYS A 52 10.03 -9.51 0.59
CA LYS A 52 9.91 -8.49 1.65
C LYS A 52 10.31 -7.09 1.19
N GLU A 53 11.14 -7.02 0.16
CA GLU A 53 11.55 -5.81 -0.51
C GLU A 53 11.04 -5.89 -1.96
N LEU A 54 10.13 -4.99 -2.30
CA LEU A 54 9.50 -4.92 -3.62
C LEU A 54 10.20 -3.85 -4.45
N ILE A 55 10.53 -4.18 -5.69
CA ILE A 55 10.99 -3.21 -6.69
C ILE A 55 9.87 -3.06 -7.72
N ILE A 56 9.25 -1.88 -7.75
CA ILE A 56 8.10 -1.62 -8.61
C ILE A 56 8.43 -0.46 -9.54
N TYR A 57 8.16 -0.61 -10.82
CA TYR A 57 8.30 0.42 -11.84
C TYR A 57 6.92 0.99 -12.20
N ASP A 58 6.83 2.28 -12.57
CA ASP A 58 5.57 2.88 -13.04
C ASP A 58 4.98 2.17 -14.27
N SER A 59 5.86 1.59 -15.08
CA SER A 59 5.53 0.79 -16.27
C SER A 59 5.01 -0.60 -15.94
N ASP A 60 5.16 -1.06 -14.69
CA ASP A 60 4.56 -2.32 -14.26
C ASP A 60 3.04 -2.16 -14.34
N SER A 61 2.39 -3.11 -15.01
CA SER A 61 0.93 -3.15 -15.04
C SER A 61 0.43 -3.63 -13.68
N TYR A 62 0.09 -2.69 -12.79
CA TYR A 62 -0.55 -2.96 -11.51
C TYR A 62 -1.76 -2.06 -11.29
N ARG A 63 -2.68 -2.49 -10.42
CA ARG A 63 -3.86 -1.71 -10.04
C ARG A 63 -3.66 -1.06 -8.69
N ALA A 64 -4.17 0.16 -8.56
CA ALA A 64 -4.27 0.85 -7.28
C ALA A 64 -5.71 1.28 -7.03
N VAL A 65 -6.15 1.18 -5.79
CA VAL A 65 -7.44 1.70 -5.32
C VAL A 65 -7.18 2.54 -4.08
N GLU A 66 -7.57 3.81 -4.14
CA GLU A 66 -7.48 4.74 -3.01
C GLU A 66 -8.86 4.87 -2.35
N ILE A 67 -8.87 4.79 -1.01
CA ILE A 67 -10.04 5.02 -0.19
C ILE A 67 -9.73 6.15 0.78
N ARG A 68 -10.52 7.21 0.73
CA ARG A 68 -10.42 8.32 1.69
C ARG A 68 -11.04 7.90 3.02
N CYS A 69 -10.26 7.87 4.08
CA CYS A 69 -10.71 7.50 5.42
C CYS A 69 -11.15 8.76 6.18
N LYS A 70 -12.43 8.86 6.56
CA LYS A 70 -12.91 9.93 7.45
C LYS A 70 -12.75 9.60 8.93
N ALA A 71 -12.52 8.33 9.25
CA ALA A 71 -12.26 7.88 10.62
C ALA A 71 -10.76 7.98 10.92
N GLU A 72 -10.42 8.49 12.10
CA GLU A 72 -9.07 8.37 12.66
C GLU A 72 -8.80 6.89 12.97
N ILE A 73 -7.90 6.27 12.20
CA ILE A 73 -7.49 4.88 12.41
C ILE A 73 -6.21 4.88 13.23
N GLU A 74 -6.35 4.85 14.56
CA GLU A 74 -5.21 4.73 15.48
C GLU A 74 -4.63 3.31 15.49
N ASN A 75 -3.30 3.18 15.55
CA ASN A 75 -2.60 1.89 15.74
C ASN A 75 -2.88 0.82 14.65
N ILE A 76 -3.07 1.23 13.40
CA ILE A 76 -3.32 0.36 12.23
C ILE A 76 -2.37 -0.85 12.13
N HIS A 77 -1.10 -0.67 12.50
CA HIS A 77 -0.06 -1.69 12.41
C HIS A 77 -0.24 -2.83 13.42
N GLU A 78 -0.91 -2.57 14.54
CA GLU A 78 -1.25 -3.54 15.58
C GLU A 78 -2.56 -4.28 15.29
N MET A 79 -3.35 -3.82 14.32
CA MET A 79 -4.62 -4.44 13.97
C MET A 79 -4.45 -5.73 13.17
N SER A 80 -5.39 -6.65 13.36
CA SER A 80 -5.60 -7.74 12.40
C SER A 80 -6.27 -7.18 11.13
N ALA A 81 -6.08 -7.86 10.00
CA ALA A 81 -6.69 -7.47 8.73
C ALA A 81 -8.22 -7.31 8.83
N GLY A 82 -8.90 -8.18 9.59
CA GLY A 82 -10.35 -8.08 9.82
C GLY A 82 -10.75 -6.81 10.59
N LYS A 83 -10.07 -6.48 11.70
CA LYS A 83 -10.33 -5.25 12.46
C LYS A 83 -10.07 -3.99 11.65
N PHE A 84 -9.04 -4.05 10.82
CA PHE A 84 -8.69 -2.97 9.90
C PHE A 84 -9.80 -2.72 8.86
N ILE A 85 -10.29 -3.78 8.20
CA ILE A 85 -11.40 -3.66 7.24
C ILE A 85 -12.65 -3.08 7.91
N GLU A 86 -13.00 -3.54 9.12
CA GLU A 86 -14.12 -2.99 9.88
C GLU A 86 -13.96 -1.50 10.21
N ALA A 87 -12.75 -1.07 10.60
CA ALA A 87 -12.47 0.34 10.90
C ALA A 87 -12.64 1.22 9.65
N VAL A 88 -12.12 0.77 8.50
CA VAL A 88 -12.26 1.47 7.22
C VAL A 88 -13.73 1.59 6.84
N LEU A 89 -14.51 0.51 6.94
CA LEU A 89 -15.94 0.52 6.61
C LEU A 89 -16.76 1.42 7.54
N LYS A 90 -16.46 1.44 8.85
CA LYS A 90 -17.13 2.34 9.81
C LYS A 90 -16.90 3.81 9.49
N GLY A 91 -15.72 4.17 8.98
CA GLY A 91 -15.39 5.54 8.59
C GLY A 91 -15.99 6.01 7.26
N GLN A 92 -16.68 5.14 6.52
CA GLN A 92 -17.36 5.51 5.26
C GLN A 92 -18.83 5.91 5.46
N ASN A 93 -19.43 5.64 6.62
CA ASN A 93 -20.82 5.99 6.94
C ASN A 93 -20.99 7.44 7.38
#